data_AF-A0A0Q9UBQ3-F1
#
_entry.id   AF-A0A0Q9UBQ3-F1
#
_cell.length_a   1.000
_cell.length_b   1.000
_cell.length_c   1.000
_cell.angle_alpha   90.00
_cell.angle_beta   90.00
_cell.angle_gamma   90.00
#
_symmetry.space_group_name_H-M   'P 1'
#
loop_
_entity.id
_entity.type
_entity.pdbx_description
1 polymer ?
#
loop_
_entity_poly.entity_id
_entity_poly.type
_entity_poly.pdbx_seq_one_letter_code
_entity_poly.pdbx_strand_id
1 'polypeptide(L)'
;MTDPQDTGARSRFVINLVGVIGIVFGVLPIVRYLLDLSLFEFTVAPYAWLQLEGAARFLPPGMVLVACIVVAYVLEQRLSRD
;
A
#
# COMPACT_ATOMS: atom_id res chain seq x y z
N MET A 1 -10.71 -31.45 1.97
CA MET A 1 -11.52 -30.69 2.94
C MET A 1 -10.85 -29.35 3.11
N THR A 2 -11.42 -28.29 2.54
CA THR A 2 -10.99 -26.90 2.79
C THR A 2 -11.83 -26.38 3.95
N ASP A 3 -11.18 -26.20 5.09
CA ASP A 3 -11.81 -25.75 6.33
C ASP A 3 -12.26 -24.29 6.18
N PRO A 4 -13.51 -23.91 6.51
CA PRO A 4 -13.96 -22.52 6.50
C PRO A 4 -13.09 -21.60 7.37
N GLN A 5 -12.38 -22.16 8.35
CA GLN A 5 -11.45 -21.44 9.23
C GLN A 5 -10.14 -20.99 8.53
N ASP A 6 -9.68 -21.72 7.50
CA ASP A 6 -8.45 -21.39 6.75
C ASP A 6 -8.64 -20.15 5.86
N THR A 7 -9.83 -19.95 5.33
CA THR A 7 -10.14 -18.83 4.43
C THR A 7 -10.08 -17.49 5.16
N GLY A 8 -10.59 -17.44 6.40
CA GLY A 8 -10.59 -16.23 7.24
C GLY A 8 -9.19 -15.80 7.67
N ALA A 9 -8.36 -16.74 8.14
CA ALA A 9 -6.99 -16.46 8.55
C ALA A 9 -6.11 -16.01 7.37
N ARG A 10 -6.25 -16.67 6.21
CA ARG A 10 -5.52 -16.31 4.98
C ARG A 10 -5.87 -14.92 4.49
N SER A 11 -7.16 -14.57 4.47
CA SER A 11 -7.59 -13.27 3.98
C SER A 11 -7.18 -12.12 4.92
N ARG A 12 -7.22 -12.32 6.24
CA ARG A 12 -6.64 -11.36 7.22
C ARG A 12 -5.14 -11.14 7.02
N PHE A 13 -4.40 -12.20 6.72
CA PHE A 13 -2.97 -12.09 6.38
C PHE A 13 -2.75 -11.25 5.12
N VAL A 14 -3.55 -11.48 4.07
CA VAL A 14 -3.46 -10.69 2.83
C VAL A 14 -3.79 -9.21 3.08
N ILE A 15 -4.83 -8.91 3.87
CA ILE A 15 -5.18 -7.53 4.23
C ILE A 15 -4.01 -6.84 4.95
N ASN A 16 -3.39 -7.50 5.93
CA ASN A 16 -2.23 -6.95 6.63
C ASN A 16 -1.04 -6.73 5.69
N LEU A 17 -0.78 -7.67 4.78
CA LEU A 17 0.30 -7.55 3.81
C LEU A 17 0.06 -6.36 2.86
N VAL A 18 -1.17 -6.19 2.37
CA VAL A 18 -1.57 -5.04 1.55
C VAL A 18 -1.40 -3.73 2.33
N GLY A 19 -1.76 -3.73 3.63
CA GLY A 19 -1.53 -2.59 4.51
C GLY A 19 -0.05 -2.23 4.62
N VAL A 20 0.84 -3.21 4.82
CA VAL A 20 2.29 -2.99 4.86
C VAL A 20 2.80 -2.42 3.53
N ILE A 21 2.33 -2.94 2.39
CA ILE A 21 2.70 -2.42 1.06
C ILE A 21 2.26 -0.96 0.92
N GLY A 22 1.03 -0.63 1.32
CA GLY A 22 0.52 0.75 1.28
C GLY A 22 1.33 1.71 2.17
N ILE A 23 1.82 1.24 3.32
CA ILE A 23 2.71 2.04 4.18
C ILE A 23 4.07 2.23 3.52
N VAL A 24 4.71 1.15 3.06
CA VAL A 24 6.08 1.18 2.54
C VAL A 24 6.19 1.96 1.23
N PHE A 25 5.21 1.79 0.34
CA PHE A 25 5.23 2.37 -1.00
C PHE A 25 4.27 3.54 -1.20
N GLY A 26 3.40 3.84 -0.24
CA GLY A 26 2.53 5.01 -0.29
C GLY A 26 2.89 6.03 0.78
N VAL A 27 2.83 5.67 2.06
CA VAL A 27 3.05 6.62 3.17
C VAL A 27 4.51 7.06 3.28
N LEU A 28 5.46 6.12 3.31
CA LEU A 28 6.88 6.46 3.50
C LEU A 28 7.45 7.37 2.39
N PRO A 29 7.15 7.17 1.09
CA PRO A 29 7.57 8.09 0.03
C PRO A 29 7.01 9.49 0.22
N ILE A 30 5.73 9.61 0.59
CA ILE A 30 5.08 10.92 0.83
C ILE A 30 5.78 11.64 1.98
N VAL A 31 5.99 10.95 3.11
CA VAL A 31 6.69 11.50 4.27
C VAL A 31 8.12 11.89 3.91
N ARG A 32 8.83 11.06 3.14
CA ARG A 32 10.16 11.41 2.62
C ARG A 32 10.12 12.69 1.80
N TYR A 33 9.19 12.83 0.86
CA TYR A 33 9.11 14.03 0.02
C TYR A 33 8.78 15.29 0.81
N LEU A 34 8.03 15.17 1.91
CA LEU A 34 7.69 16.29 2.79
C LEU A 34 8.84 16.70 3.71
N LEU A 35 9.60 15.72 4.22
CA LEU A 35 10.65 15.94 5.24
C LEU A 35 12.08 15.87 4.68
N ASP A 36 12.22 15.61 3.37
CA ASP A 36 13.49 15.45 2.65
C ASP A 36 14.46 14.44 3.30
N LEU A 37 13.90 13.34 3.82
CA LEU A 37 14.65 12.34 4.60
C LEU A 37 15.44 11.39 3.69
N SER A 38 16.78 11.42 3.79
CA SER A 38 17.69 10.57 3.00
C SER A 38 17.58 9.07 3.29
N LEU A 39 17.19 8.67 4.51
CA LEU A 39 17.13 7.26 4.96
C LEU A 39 16.11 6.38 4.20
N PHE A 40 15.15 6.98 3.49
CA PHE A 40 14.06 6.25 2.80
C PHE A 40 14.21 6.25 1.27
N GLU A 41 15.43 6.31 0.72
CA GLU A 41 15.64 6.33 -0.74
C GLU A 41 15.00 5.14 -1.46
N PHE A 42 15.01 3.97 -0.83
CA PHE A 42 14.47 2.74 -1.41
C PHE A 42 12.95 2.81 -1.66
N THR A 43 12.20 3.62 -0.90
CA THR A 43 10.73 3.71 -1.04
C THR A 43 10.33 4.52 -2.27
N VAL A 44 11.24 5.39 -2.73
CA VAL A 44 11.06 6.26 -3.90
C VAL A 44 11.70 5.67 -5.16
N ALA A 45 12.65 4.74 -5.02
CA ALA A 45 13.31 4.08 -6.14
C ALA A 45 12.34 3.54 -7.23
N PRO A 46 11.18 2.93 -6.90
CA PRO A 46 10.21 2.49 -7.91
C PRO A 46 9.59 3.62 -8.73
N TYR A 47 9.58 4.85 -8.21
CA TYR A 47 8.95 6.02 -8.84
C TYR A 47 9.96 6.94 -9.54
N ALA A 48 11.24 6.79 -9.24
CA ALA A 48 12.30 7.65 -9.77
C ALA A 48 12.37 7.63 -11.31
N TRP A 49 12.03 6.52 -11.95
CA TRP A 49 11.98 6.41 -13.42
C TRP A 49 10.93 7.30 -14.10
N LEU A 50 9.90 7.74 -13.38
CA LEU A 50 8.84 8.60 -13.93
C LEU A 50 9.29 10.06 -14.08
N GLN A 51 10.43 10.44 -13.49
CA GLN A 51 11.00 11.80 -13.57
C GLN A 51 10.00 12.92 -13.28
N LEU A 52 9.06 12.67 -12.35
CA LEU A 52 8.01 13.62 -12.01
C LEU A 52 8.55 14.74 -11.10
N GLU A 53 8.24 15.98 -11.46
CA GLU A 53 8.69 17.16 -10.74
C GLU A 53 7.58 17.78 -9.86
N GLY A 54 7.99 18.55 -8.86
CA GLY A 54 7.07 19.33 -8.03
C GLY A 54 6.02 18.48 -7.32
N ALA A 55 4.74 18.86 -7.42
CA ALA A 55 3.63 18.15 -6.79
C ALA A 55 3.32 16.79 -7.45
N ALA A 56 3.73 16.58 -8.70
CA ALA A 56 3.44 15.34 -9.43
C ALA A 56 4.18 14.13 -8.82
N ARG A 57 5.27 14.34 -8.09
CA ARG A 57 5.98 13.25 -7.39
C ARG A 57 5.12 12.52 -6.35
N PHE A 58 4.05 13.15 -5.85
CA PHE A 58 3.13 12.56 -4.88
C PHE A 58 2.04 11.69 -5.51
N LEU A 59 1.82 11.81 -6.83
CA LEU A 59 0.78 11.04 -7.55
C LEU A 59 1.01 9.53 -7.46
N PRO A 60 2.20 8.99 -7.79
CA PRO A 60 2.45 7.55 -7.71
C PRO A 60 2.21 6.95 -6.32
N PRO A 61 2.82 7.45 -5.22
CA PRO A 61 2.57 6.89 -3.90
C PRO A 61 1.13 7.11 -3.43
N GLY A 62 0.49 8.22 -3.82
CA GLY A 62 -0.92 8.48 -3.56
C GLY A 62 -1.83 7.43 -4.21
N MET A 63 -1.58 7.09 -5.48
CA MET A 63 -2.34 6.04 -6.18
C MET A 63 -2.14 4.67 -5.53
N VAL A 64 -0.92 4.34 -5.11
CA VAL A 64 -0.65 3.08 -4.39
C VAL A 64 -1.42 3.02 -3.07
N LEU A 65 -1.44 4.13 -2.31
CA LEU A 65 -2.23 4.23 -1.08
C LEU A 65 -3.72 3.99 -1.33
N VAL A 66 -4.31 4.69 -2.31
CA VAL A 66 -5.73 4.53 -2.67
C VAL A 66 -6.02 3.10 -3.10
N ALA A 67 -5.19 2.52 -3.97
CA ALA A 67 -5.36 1.14 -4.43
C ALA A 67 -5.29 0.14 -3.27
N CYS A 68 -4.33 0.29 -2.36
CA CYS A 68 -4.18 -0.58 -1.20
C CYS A 68 -5.38 -0.48 -0.25
N ILE A 69 -5.89 0.73 0.01
CA ILE A 69 -7.09 0.96 0.82
C ILE A 69 -8.32 0.31 0.17
N VAL A 70 -8.51 0.51 -1.14
CA VAL A 70 -9.64 -0.06 -1.88
C VAL A 70 -9.59 -1.59 -1.85
N VAL A 71 -8.42 -2.18 -2.09
CA VAL A 71 -8.24 -3.64 -2.06
C VAL A 71 -8.49 -4.19 -0.65
N ALA A 72 -7.93 -3.57 0.38
CA ALA A 72 -8.16 -3.96 1.77
C ALA A 72 -9.64 -3.89 2.12
N TYR A 73 -10.31 -2.79 1.77
CA TYR A 73 -11.74 -2.60 1.99
C TYR A 73 -12.60 -3.67 1.29
N VAL A 74 -12.31 -3.96 0.02
CA VAL A 74 -13.04 -4.99 -0.73
C VAL A 74 -12.83 -6.38 -0.12
N LEU A 75 -11.61 -6.70 0.30
CA LEU A 75 -11.30 -7.98 0.97
C LEU A 75 -12.01 -8.10 2.31
N GLU A 76 -12.02 -7.04 3.11
CA GLU A 76 -12.71 -6.97 4.39
C GLU A 76 -14.24 -7.10 4.22
N GLN A 77 -14.79 -6.44 3.20
CA GLN A 77 -16.21 -6.54 2.87
C GLN A 77 -16.59 -7.96 2.41
N ARG A 78 -15.74 -8.66 1.66
CA ARG A 78 -15.97 -10.06 1.30
C ARG A 78 -15.95 -10.96 2.54
N LEU A 79 -15.01 -10.74 3.45
CA LEU A 79 -14.87 -11.52 4.67
C LEU A 79 -16.03 -11.32 5.66
N SER A 80 -16.70 -10.18 5.61
CA SER A 80 -17.86 -9.87 6.45
C SER A 80 -19.19 -10.37 5.87
N ARG A 81 -19.20 -10.77 4.59
CA ARG A 81 -20.39 -11.22 3.87
C ARG A 81 -20.50 -12.75 3.79
N ASP A 82 -19.37 -13.45 3.90
CA ASP A 82 -19.28 -14.90 4.15
C ASP A 82 -19.44 -15.19 5.66
#